data_AF-R3L1C4-F1
#
_entry.id   AF-R3L1C4-F1
#
_cell.length_a   1.000
_cell.length_b   1.000
_cell.length_c   1.000
_cell.angle_alpha   90.00
_cell.angle_beta   90.00
_cell.angle_gamma   90.00
#
_symmetry.space_group_name_H-M   'P 1'
#
loop_
_entity.id
_entity.type
_entity.pdbx_description
1 polymer ?
#
loop_
_entity_poly.entity_id
_entity_poly.type
_entity_poly.pdbx_seq_one_letter_code
_entity_poly.pdbx_strand_id
1 'polypeptide(L)'
;MPKTTSKQATPRHRNWIFIVYPDSAPENWRDIVTDTGASWGHSPLHDKDENEYGGAKKPHYHCLIKFNSLKSYRQMLSITGKLHAPNPQPCESIVGKVRYWLHLDNPEKYQYEQEDIKAFNGLDIKEILRPSKTEQTAMMREARAFIRENNIKELKDFMDYADKEKPEWGYVINKYHCGIRDYINSSRYSSKHQQNEEYEGLRLVRTFIKENGIIEIANVYDFLDETAPQWGYLMETKYLEIKNYLESTIRRNKHKVQLNSLDTPKQTNIIPLVPKGIDLDLWELTIKEYQESCL
;
A
#
# COMPACT_ATOMS: atom_id res chain seq x y z
N MET A 1 -41.88 45.09 -39.53
CA MET A 1 -41.63 45.00 -38.08
C MET A 1 -40.15 44.69 -37.86
N PRO A 2 -39.39 45.52 -37.11
CA PRO A 2 -37.99 45.20 -36.84
C PRO A 2 -37.92 43.98 -35.91
N LYS A 3 -37.07 43.01 -36.27
CA LYS A 3 -36.81 41.80 -35.47
C LYS A 3 -36.24 42.21 -34.12
N THR A 4 -36.98 41.92 -33.05
CA THR A 4 -36.51 42.02 -31.67
C THR A 4 -35.27 41.16 -31.49
N THR A 5 -34.11 41.79 -31.34
CA THR A 5 -32.88 41.15 -30.91
C THR A 5 -33.11 40.59 -29.50
N SER A 6 -33.05 39.27 -29.34
CA SER A 6 -33.13 38.63 -28.03
C SER A 6 -31.98 39.15 -27.17
N LYS A 7 -32.28 39.90 -26.10
CA LYS A 7 -31.28 40.29 -25.10
C LYS A 7 -30.61 39.01 -24.58
N GLN A 8 -29.30 38.88 -24.80
CA GLN A 8 -28.52 37.80 -24.20
C GLN A 8 -28.71 37.83 -22.69
N ALA A 9 -29.01 36.66 -22.11
CA ALA A 9 -29.17 36.53 -20.67
C ALA A 9 -27.86 36.93 -19.97
N THR A 10 -27.95 37.81 -18.98
CA THR A 10 -26.78 38.21 -18.18
C THR A 10 -26.19 36.96 -17.50
N PRO A 11 -24.87 36.72 -17.58
CA PRO A 11 -24.25 35.56 -16.96
C PRO A 11 -24.45 35.60 -15.44
N ARG A 12 -24.72 34.43 -14.86
CA ARG A 12 -24.96 34.26 -13.42
C ARG A 12 -24.10 33.11 -12.93
N HIS A 13 -23.50 33.30 -11.76
CA HIS A 13 -22.56 32.34 -11.18
C HIS A 13 -22.98 31.97 -9.75
N ARG A 14 -22.63 30.75 -9.37
CA ARG A 14 -22.88 30.24 -8.01
C ARG A 14 -21.81 30.70 -7.03
N ASN A 15 -20.57 30.77 -7.50
CA ASN A 15 -19.39 31.01 -6.69
C ASN A 15 -18.78 32.33 -7.11
N TRP A 16 -18.40 33.14 -6.13
CA TRP A 16 -17.82 34.46 -6.34
C TRP A 16 -16.64 34.67 -5.41
N ILE A 17 -15.69 35.47 -5.88
CA ILE A 17 -14.58 35.97 -5.09
C ILE A 17 -14.63 37.49 -5.02
N PHE A 18 -14.08 38.03 -3.96
CA PHE A 18 -13.89 39.47 -3.76
C PHE A 18 -12.74 39.70 -2.78
N ILE A 19 -12.26 40.92 -2.71
CA ILE A 19 -11.18 41.32 -1.81
C ILE A 19 -11.74 42.29 -0.77
N VAL A 20 -11.31 42.19 0.48
CA VAL A 20 -11.65 43.13 1.54
C VAL A 20 -10.38 43.78 2.05
N TYR A 21 -10.34 45.11 2.06
CA TYR A 21 -9.28 45.87 2.70
C TYR A 21 -9.72 46.26 4.12
N PRO A 22 -9.00 45.86 5.18
CA PRO A 22 -9.42 46.11 6.56
C PRO A 22 -9.57 47.59 6.91
N ASP A 23 -8.85 48.47 6.24
CA ASP A 23 -8.82 49.91 6.52
C ASP A 23 -9.99 50.69 5.89
N SER A 24 -10.65 50.14 4.87
CA SER A 24 -11.81 50.76 4.21
C SER A 24 -13.13 50.04 4.49
N ALA A 25 -13.07 48.77 4.89
CA ALA A 25 -14.24 47.98 5.20
C ALA A 25 -14.90 48.43 6.52
N PRO A 26 -16.24 48.32 6.63
CA PRO A 26 -16.91 48.56 7.90
C PRO A 26 -16.49 47.52 8.95
N GLU A 27 -16.49 47.88 10.23
CA GLU A 27 -16.04 46.98 11.32
C GLU A 27 -16.81 45.64 11.31
N ASN A 28 -18.11 45.68 11.00
CA ASN A 28 -18.99 44.52 10.93
C ASN A 28 -19.04 43.84 9.54
N TRP A 29 -18.04 44.03 8.67
CA TRP A 29 -18.06 43.50 7.31
C TRP A 29 -18.28 41.98 7.23
N ARG A 30 -17.80 41.22 8.22
CA ARG A 30 -17.99 39.76 8.30
C ARG A 30 -19.46 39.40 8.52
N ASP A 31 -20.17 40.17 9.35
CA ASP A 31 -21.59 39.96 9.63
C ASP A 31 -22.41 40.25 8.37
N ILE A 32 -22.10 41.33 7.65
CA ILE A 32 -22.77 41.68 6.39
C ILE A 32 -22.72 40.52 5.37
N VAL A 33 -21.58 39.82 5.28
CA VAL A 33 -21.44 38.67 4.38
C VAL A 33 -22.13 37.43 4.97
N THR A 34 -22.01 37.20 6.28
CA THR A 34 -22.62 36.06 6.97
C THR A 34 -24.15 36.09 6.92
N ASP A 35 -24.74 37.28 7.02
CA ASP A 35 -26.19 37.53 6.94
C ASP A 35 -26.80 37.18 5.57
N THR A 36 -25.96 37.01 4.53
CA THR A 36 -26.43 36.49 3.24
C THR A 36 -26.93 35.04 3.33
N GLY A 37 -26.59 34.32 4.40
CA GLY A 37 -26.91 32.91 4.62
C GLY A 37 -26.15 31.93 3.71
N ALA A 38 -25.26 32.43 2.85
CA ALA A 38 -24.45 31.60 1.99
C ALA A 38 -23.17 31.14 2.70
N SER A 39 -22.71 29.93 2.38
CA SER A 39 -21.42 29.42 2.85
C SER A 39 -20.29 30.28 2.27
N TRP A 40 -19.41 30.79 3.12
CA TRP A 40 -18.34 31.68 2.69
C TRP A 40 -17.14 31.59 3.63
N GLY A 41 -16.02 32.15 3.21
CA GLY A 41 -14.83 32.25 4.04
C GLY A 41 -13.84 33.26 3.47
N HIS A 42 -12.80 33.53 4.22
CA HIS A 42 -11.70 34.38 3.80
C HIS A 42 -10.33 33.81 4.19
N SER A 43 -9.31 34.18 3.41
CA SER A 43 -7.91 33.90 3.66
C SER A 43 -7.44 34.43 5.03
N PRO A 44 -6.24 34.07 5.48
CA PRO A 44 -5.49 34.86 6.46
C PRO A 44 -5.34 36.31 5.99
N LEU A 45 -4.88 37.22 6.86
CA LEU A 45 -4.58 38.57 6.42
C LEU A 45 -3.34 38.53 5.51
N HIS A 46 -3.51 38.91 4.24
CA HIS A 46 -2.38 39.03 3.32
C HIS A 46 -1.67 40.36 3.52
N ASP A 47 -0.70 40.39 4.43
CA ASP A 47 0.11 41.57 4.79
C ASP A 47 1.60 41.43 4.40
N LYS A 48 2.01 40.26 3.91
CA LYS A 48 3.39 39.95 3.49
C LYS A 48 3.54 39.80 1.98
N ASP A 49 2.50 40.14 1.23
CA ASP A 49 2.53 40.03 -0.23
C ASP A 49 3.33 41.19 -0.84
N GLU A 50 4.14 40.89 -1.85
CA GLU A 50 4.93 41.88 -2.58
C GLU A 50 4.30 42.22 -3.94
N ASN A 51 4.52 43.46 -4.38
CA ASN A 51 4.21 43.91 -5.74
C ASN A 51 5.23 43.39 -6.75
N GLU A 52 4.82 43.27 -8.00
CA GLU A 52 5.66 42.79 -9.11
C GLU A 52 6.90 43.68 -9.35
N TYR A 53 6.83 44.95 -8.96
CA TYR A 53 7.91 45.94 -9.09
C TYR A 53 8.67 46.18 -7.78
N GLY A 54 8.44 45.34 -6.76
CA GLY A 54 8.92 45.54 -5.40
C GLY A 54 7.99 46.40 -4.54
N GLY A 55 8.08 46.21 -3.22
CA GLY A 55 7.28 46.93 -2.22
C GLY A 55 6.04 46.15 -1.75
N ALA A 56 5.65 46.38 -0.49
CA ALA A 56 4.53 45.68 0.14
C ALA A 56 3.19 46.03 -0.51
N LYS A 57 2.37 45.01 -0.77
CA LYS A 57 0.96 45.19 -1.11
C LYS A 57 0.17 45.68 0.09
N LYS A 58 -0.92 46.38 -0.20
CA LYS A 58 -1.86 46.80 0.83
C LYS A 58 -2.45 45.56 1.52
N PRO A 59 -2.49 45.51 2.88
CA PRO A 59 -3.06 44.39 3.60
C PRO A 59 -4.50 44.11 3.18
N HIS A 60 -4.82 42.85 2.86
CA HIS A 60 -6.14 42.49 2.34
C HIS A 60 -6.53 41.05 2.67
N TYR A 61 -7.82 40.77 2.58
CA TYR A 61 -8.37 39.42 2.65
C TYR A 61 -8.89 39.00 1.28
N HIS A 62 -8.51 37.82 0.82
CA HIS A 62 -9.20 37.15 -0.27
C HIS A 62 -10.43 36.44 0.28
N CYS A 63 -11.60 36.73 -0.29
CA CYS A 63 -12.86 36.15 0.14
C CYS A 63 -13.48 35.28 -0.96
N LEU A 64 -14.19 34.23 -0.55
CA LEU A 64 -14.93 33.33 -1.42
C LEU A 64 -16.30 33.07 -0.83
N ILE A 65 -17.34 33.18 -1.64
CA ILE A 65 -18.72 32.93 -1.26
C ILE A 65 -19.38 31.97 -2.25
N LYS A 66 -20.11 30.99 -1.71
CA LYS A 66 -20.80 29.93 -2.44
C LYS A 66 -22.29 29.99 -2.14
N PHE A 67 -23.08 30.39 -3.13
CA PHE A 67 -24.54 30.46 -3.00
C PHE A 67 -25.21 29.12 -3.35
N ASN A 68 -26.41 28.90 -2.81
CA ASN A 68 -27.26 27.77 -3.22
C ASN A 68 -27.95 27.99 -4.57
N SER A 69 -28.09 29.24 -5.00
CA SER A 69 -28.66 29.64 -6.29
C SER A 69 -27.72 30.59 -7.04
N LEU A 70 -27.88 30.66 -8.36
CA LEU A 70 -27.05 31.53 -9.20
C LEU A 70 -27.31 33.01 -8.86
N LYS A 71 -26.25 33.79 -8.68
CA LYS A 71 -26.32 35.25 -8.48
C LYS A 71 -25.81 35.98 -9.71
N SER A 72 -26.43 37.12 -10.02
CA SER A 72 -25.93 38.01 -11.07
C SER A 72 -24.80 38.89 -10.54
N TYR A 73 -23.99 39.44 -11.45
CA TYR A 73 -22.94 40.40 -11.11
C TYR A 73 -23.49 41.58 -10.28
N ARG A 74 -24.66 42.12 -10.63
CA ARG A 74 -25.30 43.23 -9.91
C ARG A 74 -25.66 42.87 -8.46
N GLN A 75 -26.13 41.65 -8.22
CA GLN A 75 -26.43 41.19 -6.86
C GLN A 75 -25.15 41.13 -6.01
N MET A 76 -24.06 40.64 -6.60
CA MET A 76 -22.76 40.61 -5.92
C MET A 76 -22.16 41.99 -5.73
N LEU A 77 -22.29 42.87 -6.71
CA LEU A 77 -21.82 44.26 -6.62
C LEU A 77 -22.54 45.02 -5.48
N SER A 78 -23.82 44.73 -5.25
CA SER A 78 -24.54 45.28 -4.10
C SER A 78 -23.98 44.80 -2.76
N ILE A 79 -23.47 43.56 -2.69
CA ILE A 79 -22.83 43.03 -1.48
C ILE A 79 -21.47 43.70 -1.29
N THR A 80 -20.58 43.65 -2.29
CA THR A 80 -19.23 44.25 -2.17
C THR A 80 -19.28 45.76 -1.96
N GLY A 81 -20.28 46.45 -2.53
CA GLY A 81 -20.50 47.87 -2.29
C GLY A 81 -20.74 48.21 -0.82
N LYS A 82 -21.49 47.37 -0.08
CA LYS A 82 -21.68 47.54 1.38
C LYS A 82 -20.39 47.34 2.18
N LEU A 83 -19.42 46.62 1.61
CA LEU A 83 -18.13 46.34 2.24
C LEU A 83 -17.06 47.39 1.87
N HIS A 84 -17.40 48.37 1.01
CA HIS A 84 -16.44 49.24 0.33
C HIS A 84 -15.31 48.45 -0.37
N ALA A 85 -15.66 47.27 -0.87
CA ALA A 85 -14.73 46.35 -1.53
C ALA A 85 -14.67 46.62 -3.04
N PRO A 86 -13.55 46.26 -3.71
CA PRO A 86 -13.47 46.22 -5.16
C PRO A 86 -14.55 45.33 -5.80
N ASN A 87 -14.69 45.45 -7.11
CA ASN A 87 -15.66 44.69 -7.88
C ASN A 87 -15.46 43.17 -7.72
N PRO A 88 -16.55 42.40 -7.51
CA PRO A 88 -16.48 40.96 -7.36
C PRO A 88 -16.20 40.27 -8.70
N GLN A 89 -15.63 39.07 -8.64
CA GLN A 89 -15.37 38.26 -9.83
C GLN A 89 -16.01 36.87 -9.69
N PRO A 90 -16.49 36.26 -10.78
CA PRO A 90 -16.94 34.88 -10.74
C PRO A 90 -15.77 33.96 -10.39
N CYS A 91 -16.02 32.95 -9.55
CA CYS A 91 -15.01 31.98 -9.14
C CYS A 91 -15.05 30.76 -10.08
N GLU A 92 -13.98 30.57 -10.84
CA GLU A 92 -13.84 29.43 -11.76
C GLU A 92 -13.50 28.13 -11.04
N SER A 93 -12.57 28.18 -10.07
CA SER A 93 -12.13 27.03 -9.29
C SER A 93 -12.06 27.38 -7.81
N ILE A 94 -12.96 26.80 -7.00
CA ILE A 94 -12.95 27.00 -5.55
C ILE A 94 -11.64 26.48 -4.97
N VAL A 95 -11.23 25.26 -5.37
CA VAL A 95 -10.00 24.63 -4.88
C VAL A 95 -8.79 25.51 -5.19
N GLY A 96 -8.66 25.98 -6.43
CA GLY A 96 -7.55 26.85 -6.83
C GLY A 96 -7.51 28.16 -6.03
N LYS A 97 -8.68 28.76 -5.74
CA LYS A 97 -8.74 30.01 -4.97
C LYS A 97 -8.42 29.81 -3.49
N VAL A 98 -8.86 28.71 -2.86
CA VAL A 98 -8.53 28.42 -1.46
C VAL A 98 -7.06 28.02 -1.31
N ARG A 99 -6.47 27.27 -2.26
CA ARG A 99 -5.02 27.04 -2.29
C ARG A 99 -4.23 28.34 -2.45
N TYR A 100 -4.74 29.26 -3.27
CA TYR A 100 -4.15 30.58 -3.45
C TYR A 100 -4.17 31.44 -2.17
N TRP A 101 -5.17 31.30 -1.29
CA TRP A 101 -5.17 31.97 0.02
C TRP A 101 -3.96 31.63 0.90
N LEU A 102 -3.33 30.50 0.65
CA LEU A 102 -2.17 30.02 1.40
C LEU A 102 -0.88 30.06 0.57
N HIS A 103 -0.98 30.46 -0.71
CA HIS A 103 0.11 30.43 -1.69
C HIS A 103 0.76 29.06 -1.94
N LEU A 104 0.02 27.96 -1.73
CA LEU A 104 0.56 26.59 -1.83
C LEU A 104 1.17 26.24 -3.20
N ASP A 105 0.75 26.93 -4.25
CA ASP A 105 1.22 26.71 -5.63
C ASP A 105 2.28 27.74 -6.07
N ASN A 106 2.70 28.63 -5.18
CA ASN A 106 3.62 29.74 -5.41
C ASN A 106 4.73 29.75 -4.34
N PRO A 107 5.73 28.85 -4.41
CA PRO A 107 6.79 28.72 -3.41
C PRO A 107 7.61 30.00 -3.19
N GLU A 108 7.64 30.88 -4.20
CA GLU A 108 8.33 32.17 -4.16
C GLU A 108 7.62 33.22 -3.29
N LYS A 109 6.34 33.00 -2.96
CA LYS A 109 5.55 33.90 -2.12
C LYS A 109 5.54 33.42 -0.68
N TYR A 110 5.28 34.35 0.23
CA TYR A 110 5.03 34.05 1.62
C TYR A 110 3.89 33.02 1.76
N GLN A 111 4.15 31.91 2.44
CA GLN A 111 3.18 30.85 2.70
C GLN A 111 2.39 31.18 3.97
N TYR A 112 1.07 31.21 3.87
CA TYR A 112 0.19 31.46 5.02
C TYR A 112 -0.30 30.15 5.64
N GLU A 113 -0.68 30.21 6.92
CA GLU A 113 -1.12 29.05 7.70
C GLU A 113 -2.60 28.74 7.47
N GLN A 114 -2.95 27.45 7.42
CA GLN A 114 -4.31 27.01 7.15
C GLN A 114 -5.27 27.34 8.31
N GLU A 115 -4.77 27.34 9.54
CA GLU A 115 -5.49 27.62 10.79
C GLU A 115 -6.05 29.05 10.85
N ASP A 116 -5.44 29.95 10.09
CA ASP A 116 -5.84 31.36 10.03
C ASP A 116 -6.98 31.62 9.04
N ILE A 117 -7.32 30.64 8.18
CA ILE A 117 -8.51 30.71 7.34
C ILE A 117 -9.76 30.76 8.24
N LYS A 118 -10.65 31.72 7.95
CA LYS A 118 -11.95 31.80 8.63
C LYS A 118 -13.06 31.38 7.69
N ALA A 119 -13.86 30.42 8.14
CA ALA A 119 -14.97 29.85 7.40
C ALA A 119 -16.28 30.03 8.17
N PHE A 120 -17.35 30.33 7.44
CA PHE A 120 -18.65 30.72 7.97
C PHE A 120 -19.77 29.98 7.23
N ASN A 121 -20.95 29.88 7.86
CA ASN A 121 -22.15 29.27 7.28
C ASN A 121 -21.89 27.87 6.68
N GLY A 122 -21.08 27.06 7.36
CA GLY A 122 -20.80 25.67 6.97
C GLY A 122 -19.86 25.49 5.78
N LEU A 123 -19.06 26.49 5.42
CA LEU A 123 -17.99 26.29 4.42
C LEU A 123 -16.91 25.34 4.99
N ASP A 124 -16.75 24.17 4.39
CA ASP A 124 -15.75 23.18 4.81
C ASP A 124 -14.43 23.35 4.04
N ILE A 125 -13.46 24.02 4.68
CA ILE A 125 -12.14 24.25 4.10
C ILE A 125 -11.33 22.96 3.98
N LYS A 126 -11.48 22.03 4.93
CA LYS A 126 -10.73 20.77 4.92
C LYS A 126 -11.17 19.90 3.75
N GLU A 127 -12.47 19.86 3.45
CA GLU A 127 -12.97 19.15 2.26
C GLU A 127 -12.55 19.85 0.96
N ILE A 128 -12.47 21.19 0.93
CA ILE A 128 -11.98 21.91 -0.26
C ILE A 128 -10.49 21.62 -0.52
N LEU A 129 -9.68 21.60 0.54
CA LEU A 129 -8.24 21.32 0.50
C LEU A 129 -7.91 19.83 0.58
N ARG A 130 -8.90 18.95 0.37
CA ARG A 130 -8.67 17.50 0.39
C ARG A 130 -7.56 17.11 -0.61
N PRO A 131 -6.76 16.08 -0.29
CA PRO A 131 -5.71 15.60 -1.19
C PRO A 131 -6.30 15.19 -2.54
N SER A 132 -5.55 15.43 -3.61
CA SER A 132 -5.86 14.97 -4.96
C SER A 132 -5.95 13.44 -5.04
N LYS A 133 -6.51 12.90 -6.13
CA LYS A 133 -6.57 11.44 -6.33
C LYS A 133 -5.16 10.81 -6.37
N THR A 134 -4.18 11.53 -6.91
CA THR A 134 -2.79 11.08 -6.98
C THR A 134 -2.17 11.01 -5.59
N GLU A 135 -2.34 12.07 -4.78
CA GLU A 135 -1.87 12.09 -3.39
C GLU A 135 -2.56 11.02 -2.54
N GLN A 136 -3.89 10.88 -2.67
CA GLN A 136 -4.64 9.79 -2.02
C GLN A 136 -4.06 8.41 -2.38
N THR A 137 -3.68 8.20 -3.65
CA THR A 137 -3.07 6.94 -4.10
C THR A 137 -1.69 6.73 -3.51
N ALA A 138 -0.89 7.79 -3.39
CA ALA A 138 0.43 7.75 -2.75
C ALA A 138 0.31 7.41 -1.26
N MET A 139 -0.56 8.12 -0.52
CA MET A 139 -0.85 7.84 0.89
C MET A 139 -1.31 6.40 1.10
N MET A 140 -2.21 5.89 0.26
CA MET A 140 -2.67 4.49 0.33
C MET A 140 -1.55 3.47 0.03
N ARG A 141 -0.58 3.81 -0.82
CA ARG A 141 0.60 2.96 -1.07
C ARG A 141 1.52 2.94 0.15
N GLU A 142 1.78 4.09 0.75
CA GLU A 142 2.58 4.26 1.97
C GLU A 142 1.95 3.48 3.14
N ALA A 143 0.65 3.67 3.39
CA ALA A 143 -0.09 2.95 4.42
C ALA A 143 -0.01 1.43 4.26
N ARG A 144 -0.16 0.90 3.03
CA ARG A 144 -0.02 -0.54 2.76
C ARG A 144 1.43 -1.04 2.91
N ALA A 145 2.42 -0.21 2.59
CA ALA A 145 3.82 -0.54 2.82
C ALA A 145 4.08 -0.68 4.32
N PHE A 146 3.66 0.29 5.11
CA PHE A 146 3.74 0.26 6.56
C PHE A 146 3.07 -0.97 7.18
N ILE A 147 1.84 -1.29 6.77
CA ILE A 147 1.11 -2.48 7.23
C ILE A 147 1.91 -3.76 6.98
N ARG A 148 2.53 -3.88 5.80
CA ARG A 148 3.29 -5.07 5.40
C ARG A 148 4.62 -5.18 6.16
N GLU A 149 5.38 -4.09 6.20
CA GLU A 149 6.72 -4.04 6.80
C GLU A 149 6.68 -4.25 8.31
N ASN A 150 5.62 -3.79 8.97
CA ASN A 150 5.42 -3.93 10.41
C ASN A 150 4.51 -5.11 10.78
N ASN A 151 4.13 -5.93 9.80
CA ASN A 151 3.26 -7.09 9.98
C ASN A 151 1.97 -6.78 10.77
N ILE A 152 1.36 -5.62 10.52
CA ILE A 152 0.20 -5.16 11.28
C ILE A 152 -0.98 -6.10 11.02
N LYS A 153 -1.45 -6.75 12.09
CA LYS A 153 -2.58 -7.66 12.03
C LYS A 153 -3.88 -7.01 12.44
N GLU A 154 -3.89 -6.01 13.31
CA GLU A 154 -5.13 -5.38 13.80
C GLU A 154 -5.35 -3.97 13.22
N LEU A 155 -6.60 -3.66 12.84
CA LEU A 155 -6.94 -2.35 12.30
C LEU A 155 -6.76 -1.24 13.35
N LYS A 156 -7.07 -1.54 14.62
CA LYS A 156 -6.88 -0.61 15.74
C LYS A 156 -5.43 -0.16 15.83
N ASP A 157 -4.48 -1.09 15.81
CA ASP A 157 -3.05 -0.77 15.95
C ASP A 157 -2.56 0.10 14.78
N PHE A 158 -3.05 -0.17 13.57
CA PHE A 158 -2.79 0.67 12.41
C PHE A 158 -3.36 2.09 12.58
N MET A 159 -4.61 2.22 13.06
CA MET A 159 -5.28 3.50 13.25
C MET A 159 -4.62 4.33 14.37
N ASP A 160 -4.31 3.72 15.52
CA ASP A 160 -3.65 4.40 16.63
C ASP A 160 -2.26 4.93 16.22
N TYR A 161 -1.51 4.16 15.42
CA TYR A 161 -0.25 4.63 14.84
C TYR A 161 -0.49 5.79 13.87
N ALA A 162 -1.45 5.67 12.96
CA ALA A 162 -1.72 6.69 11.96
C ALA A 162 -2.14 8.01 12.60
N ASP A 163 -3.01 7.99 13.61
CA ASP A 163 -3.46 9.21 14.30
C ASP A 163 -2.31 9.92 15.03
N LYS A 164 -1.31 9.17 15.52
CA LYS A 164 -0.18 9.71 16.26
C LYS A 164 0.97 10.18 15.36
N GLU A 165 1.39 9.33 14.43
CA GLU A 165 2.64 9.52 13.67
C GLU A 165 2.40 9.95 12.22
N LYS A 166 1.19 9.71 11.68
CA LYS A 166 0.82 9.93 10.27
C LYS A 166 -0.58 10.53 10.08
N PRO A 167 -0.91 11.66 10.73
CA PRO A 167 -2.25 12.25 10.67
C PRO A 167 -2.69 12.62 9.25
N GLU A 168 -1.75 12.83 8.33
CA GLU A 168 -2.01 13.06 6.90
C GLU A 168 -2.75 11.91 6.22
N TRP A 169 -2.62 10.67 6.72
CA TRP A 169 -3.35 9.52 6.20
C TRP A 169 -4.83 9.52 6.61
N GLY A 170 -5.23 10.32 7.61
CA GLY A 170 -6.57 10.28 8.17
C GLY A 170 -7.68 10.39 7.12
N TYR A 171 -7.49 11.23 6.09
CA TYR A 171 -8.47 11.34 4.99
C TYR A 171 -8.62 10.01 4.21
N VAL A 172 -7.52 9.36 3.81
CA VAL A 172 -7.59 8.11 3.06
C VAL A 172 -8.05 6.94 3.92
N ILE A 173 -7.68 6.93 5.20
CA ILE A 173 -8.11 5.92 6.15
C ILE A 173 -9.62 5.96 6.32
N ASN A 174 -10.18 7.13 6.66
CA ASN A 174 -11.62 7.26 6.86
C ASN A 174 -12.43 6.93 5.61
N LYS A 175 -11.96 7.39 4.45
CA LYS A 175 -12.62 7.17 3.16
C LYS A 175 -12.51 5.73 2.65
N TYR A 176 -11.36 5.07 2.85
CA TYR A 176 -11.06 3.75 2.30
C TYR A 176 -10.88 2.67 3.38
N HIS A 177 -11.46 2.86 4.57
CA HIS A 177 -11.27 1.98 5.74
C HIS A 177 -11.57 0.51 5.44
N CYS A 178 -12.61 0.21 4.64
CA CYS A 178 -12.91 -1.16 4.22
C CYS A 178 -11.75 -1.79 3.47
N GLY A 179 -11.16 -1.08 2.50
CA GLY A 179 -10.05 -1.62 1.71
C GLY A 179 -8.78 -1.82 2.53
N ILE A 180 -8.54 -0.96 3.53
CA ILE A 180 -7.42 -1.12 4.48
C ILE A 180 -7.67 -2.33 5.37
N ARG A 181 -8.87 -2.46 5.95
CA ARG A 181 -9.27 -3.60 6.78
C ARG A 181 -9.13 -4.91 5.99
N ASP A 182 -9.60 -4.94 4.75
CA ASP A 182 -9.54 -6.14 3.91
C ASP A 182 -8.09 -6.49 3.54
N TYR A 183 -7.23 -5.49 3.33
CA TYR A 183 -5.79 -5.70 3.14
C TYR A 183 -5.13 -6.28 4.39
N ILE A 184 -5.42 -5.73 5.57
CA ILE A 184 -4.94 -6.25 6.86
C ILE A 184 -5.43 -7.69 7.08
N ASN A 185 -6.71 -7.97 6.84
CA ASN A 185 -7.28 -9.31 6.94
C ASN A 185 -6.59 -10.27 5.98
N SER A 186 -6.39 -9.87 4.72
CA SER A 186 -5.64 -10.67 3.74
C SER A 186 -4.22 -10.98 4.23
N SER A 187 -3.55 -10.02 4.88
CA SER A 187 -2.24 -10.24 5.52
C SER A 187 -2.29 -11.23 6.69
N ARG A 188 -3.44 -11.41 7.37
CA ARG A 188 -3.63 -12.48 8.37
C ARG A 188 -3.82 -13.85 7.70
N TYR A 189 -4.61 -13.89 6.64
CA TYR A 189 -4.98 -15.11 5.93
C TYR A 189 -4.04 -15.48 4.79
N SER A 190 -2.93 -14.76 4.62
CA SER A 190 -1.82 -15.14 3.73
C SER A 190 -1.08 -16.36 4.33
N SER A 191 -1.83 -17.46 4.47
CA SER A 191 -1.35 -18.77 4.86
C SER A 191 -0.24 -19.26 3.93
N LYS A 192 -0.18 -18.76 2.68
CA LYS A 192 0.92 -19.06 1.74
C LYS A 192 2.28 -18.56 2.21
N HIS A 193 2.39 -17.42 2.91
CA HIS A 193 3.70 -16.97 3.39
C HIS A 193 4.18 -17.81 4.56
N GLN A 194 3.29 -18.07 5.52
CA GLN A 194 3.58 -18.93 6.67
C GLN A 194 3.83 -20.38 6.26
N GLN A 195 3.06 -20.92 5.30
CA GLN A 195 3.32 -22.24 4.71
C GLN A 195 4.64 -22.29 3.94
N ASN A 196 5.00 -21.23 3.21
CA ASN A 196 6.28 -21.17 2.49
C ASN A 196 7.47 -21.06 3.46
N GLU A 197 7.37 -20.26 4.52
CA GLU A 197 8.39 -20.17 5.57
C GLU A 197 8.55 -21.49 6.32
N GLU A 198 7.44 -22.10 6.76
CA GLU A 198 7.45 -23.43 7.38
C GLU A 198 8.07 -24.48 6.44
N TYR A 199 7.77 -24.41 5.14
CA TYR A 199 8.35 -25.32 4.14
C TYR A 199 9.87 -25.13 4.00
N GLU A 200 10.36 -23.89 3.90
CA GLU A 200 11.80 -23.63 3.77
C GLU A 200 12.56 -24.07 5.03
N GLY A 201 12.03 -23.81 6.22
CA GLY A 201 12.62 -24.30 7.46
C GLY A 201 12.61 -25.83 7.56
N LEU A 202 11.50 -26.50 7.20
CA LEU A 202 11.44 -27.96 7.12
C LEU A 202 12.41 -28.53 6.08
N ARG A 203 12.58 -27.85 4.95
CA ARG A 203 13.53 -28.22 3.90
C ARG A 203 14.98 -28.12 4.40
N LEU A 204 15.32 -27.07 5.13
CA LEU A 204 16.61 -26.91 5.78
C LEU A 204 16.90 -28.08 6.73
N VAL A 205 15.97 -28.37 7.64
CA VAL A 205 16.11 -29.47 8.62
C VAL A 205 16.26 -30.83 7.92
N ARG A 206 15.44 -31.13 6.92
CA ARG A 206 15.53 -32.38 6.14
C ARG A 206 16.87 -32.51 5.40
N THR A 207 17.37 -31.41 4.86
CA THR A 207 18.65 -31.37 4.14
C THR A 207 19.80 -31.63 5.12
N PHE A 208 19.80 -30.94 6.27
CA PHE A 208 20.75 -31.16 7.34
C PHE A 208 20.79 -32.64 7.81
N ILE A 209 19.62 -33.22 8.09
CA ILE A 209 19.50 -34.64 8.50
C ILE A 209 20.10 -35.57 7.44
N LYS A 210 19.78 -35.33 6.16
CA LYS A 210 20.21 -36.19 5.06
C LYS A 210 21.70 -36.10 4.79
N GLU A 211 22.26 -34.89 4.75
CA GLU A 211 23.65 -34.65 4.35
C GLU A 211 24.64 -35.01 5.46
N ASN A 212 24.26 -34.79 6.73
CA ASN A 212 25.12 -35.07 7.88
C ASN A 212 24.86 -36.44 8.52
N GLY A 213 23.93 -37.22 7.97
CA GLY A 213 23.63 -38.57 8.46
C GLY A 213 23.12 -38.61 9.90
N ILE A 214 22.33 -37.62 10.30
CA ILE A 214 21.84 -37.48 11.67
C ILE A 214 20.95 -38.66 12.03
N ILE A 215 21.14 -39.18 13.26
CA ILE A 215 20.40 -40.33 13.80
C ILE A 215 19.65 -40.02 15.09
N GLU A 216 20.05 -38.96 15.80
CA GLU A 216 19.43 -38.53 17.06
C GLU A 216 18.74 -37.19 16.89
N ILE A 217 17.55 -37.07 17.48
CA ILE A 217 16.75 -35.84 17.38
C ILE A 217 17.39 -34.68 18.14
N ALA A 218 18.20 -34.96 19.17
CA ALA A 218 18.93 -33.96 19.94
C ALA A 218 19.83 -33.09 19.04
N ASN A 219 20.55 -33.72 18.10
CA ASN A 219 21.40 -32.97 17.16
C ASN A 219 20.61 -32.05 16.21
N VAL A 220 19.30 -32.29 16.02
CA VAL A 220 18.44 -31.38 15.27
C VAL A 220 18.08 -30.15 16.12
N TYR A 221 17.87 -30.32 17.43
CA TYR A 221 17.73 -29.19 18.36
C TYR A 221 19.01 -28.37 18.40
N ASP A 222 20.16 -28.99 18.61
CA ASP A 222 21.45 -28.29 18.68
C ASP A 222 21.72 -27.49 17.38
N PHE A 223 21.46 -28.09 16.22
CA PHE A 223 21.59 -27.39 14.93
C PHE A 223 20.69 -26.17 14.83
N LEU A 224 19.43 -26.29 15.23
CA LEU A 224 18.48 -25.18 15.17
C LEU A 224 18.87 -24.09 16.17
N ASP A 225 19.24 -24.44 17.39
CA ASP A 225 19.60 -23.49 18.43
C ASP A 225 20.90 -22.73 18.08
N GLU A 226 21.90 -23.42 17.51
CA GLU A 226 23.20 -22.82 17.20
C GLU A 226 23.23 -22.11 15.84
N THR A 227 22.56 -22.66 14.82
CA THR A 227 22.76 -22.24 13.42
C THR A 227 21.53 -21.58 12.81
N ALA A 228 20.34 -21.89 13.31
CA ALA A 228 19.08 -21.52 12.67
C ALA A 228 17.95 -21.21 13.68
N PRO A 229 18.19 -20.34 14.70
CA PRO A 229 17.28 -20.17 15.83
C PRO A 229 15.91 -19.62 15.42
N GLN A 230 15.83 -18.89 14.30
CA GLN A 230 14.58 -18.41 13.72
C GLN A 230 13.61 -19.55 13.33
N TRP A 231 14.13 -20.76 13.15
CA TRP A 231 13.35 -21.96 12.82
C TRP A 231 13.11 -22.87 14.02
N GLY A 232 13.56 -22.52 15.23
CA GLY A 232 13.42 -23.35 16.44
C GLY A 232 11.98 -23.74 16.76
N TYR A 233 11.01 -22.85 16.47
CA TYR A 233 9.57 -23.11 16.65
C TYR A 233 9.06 -24.32 15.84
N LEU A 234 9.78 -24.79 14.81
CA LEU A 234 9.43 -25.99 14.06
C LEU A 234 9.54 -27.26 14.91
N MET A 235 10.40 -27.27 15.92
CA MET A 235 10.50 -28.42 16.83
C MET A 235 9.28 -28.54 17.75
N GLU A 236 8.56 -27.43 17.98
CA GLU A 236 7.30 -27.45 18.72
C GLU A 236 6.11 -27.75 17.78
N THR A 237 6.07 -27.10 16.62
CA THR A 237 4.91 -27.13 15.71
C THR A 237 4.91 -28.30 14.71
N LYS A 238 6.08 -28.84 14.34
CA LYS A 238 6.25 -29.89 13.32
C LYS A 238 7.10 -31.07 13.80
N TYR A 239 7.24 -31.25 15.11
CA TYR A 239 8.03 -32.33 15.74
C TYR A 239 7.84 -33.69 15.05
N LEU A 240 6.58 -34.10 14.88
CA LEU A 240 6.24 -35.44 14.37
C LEU A 240 6.69 -35.63 12.92
N GLU A 241 6.60 -34.59 12.09
CA GLU A 241 7.03 -34.61 10.69
C GLU A 241 8.55 -34.75 10.58
N ILE A 242 9.29 -34.01 11.40
CA ILE A 242 10.75 -34.06 11.48
C ILE A 242 11.20 -35.43 11.99
N LYS A 243 10.59 -35.93 13.07
CA LYS A 243 10.88 -37.25 13.65
C LYS A 243 10.65 -38.38 12.65
N ASN A 244 9.51 -38.37 11.96
CA ASN A 244 9.19 -39.38 10.95
C ASN A 244 10.20 -39.38 9.79
N TYR A 245 10.67 -38.20 9.37
CA TYR A 245 11.70 -38.09 8.34
C TYR A 245 13.05 -38.63 8.80
N LEU A 246 13.46 -38.34 10.03
CA LEU A 246 14.67 -38.87 10.67
C LEU A 246 14.62 -40.40 10.71
N GLU A 247 13.55 -40.98 11.24
CA GLU A 247 13.35 -42.44 11.32
C GLU A 247 13.33 -43.12 9.94
N SER A 248 12.75 -42.48 8.94
CA SER A 248 12.78 -42.95 7.55
C SER A 248 14.20 -42.95 6.98
N THR A 249 14.99 -41.92 7.29
CA THR A 249 16.38 -41.80 6.83
C THR A 249 17.27 -42.85 7.49
N ILE A 250 17.10 -43.09 8.79
CA ILE A 250 17.77 -44.17 9.53
C ILE A 250 17.46 -45.54 8.91
N ARG A 251 16.18 -45.82 8.63
CA ARG A 251 15.76 -47.08 7.97
C ARG A 251 16.40 -47.25 6.60
N ARG A 252 16.41 -46.20 5.76
CA ARG A 252 17.04 -46.22 4.44
C ARG A 252 18.55 -46.48 4.52
N ASN A 253 19.23 -45.83 5.46
CA ASN A 253 20.66 -46.03 5.66
C ASN A 253 20.97 -47.46 6.13
N LYS A 254 20.18 -48.03 7.06
CA LYS A 254 20.32 -49.42 7.50
C LYS A 254 20.12 -50.43 6.36
N HIS A 255 19.11 -50.22 5.52
CA HIS A 255 18.86 -51.08 4.37
C HIS A 255 19.99 -51.02 3.32
N LYS A 256 20.57 -49.83 3.09
CA LYS A 256 21.70 -49.65 2.18
C LYS A 256 22.96 -50.36 2.67
N VAL A 257 23.22 -50.32 3.98
CA VAL A 257 24.33 -51.08 4.60
C VAL A 257 24.10 -52.59 4.46
N GLN A 258 22.86 -53.05 4.62
CA GLN A 258 22.51 -54.47 4.50
C GLN A 258 22.65 -54.99 3.06
N LEU A 259 22.22 -54.23 2.05
CA LEU A 259 22.43 -54.55 0.63
C LEU A 259 23.92 -54.62 0.27
N ASN A 260 24.71 -53.63 0.68
CA ASN A 260 26.15 -53.63 0.44
C ASN A 260 26.88 -54.79 1.14
N SER A 261 26.33 -55.34 2.22
CA SER A 261 26.87 -56.53 2.90
C SER A 261 26.53 -57.86 2.20
N LEU A 262 25.48 -57.88 1.38
CA LEU A 262 25.04 -59.06 0.62
C LEU A 262 25.78 -59.23 -0.72
N ASP A 263 26.42 -58.16 -1.24
CA ASP A 263 27.18 -58.15 -2.50
C ASP A 263 28.64 -58.64 -2.37
N THR A 264 28.97 -59.43 -1.33
CA THR A 264 30.24 -60.19 -1.36
C THR A 264 30.12 -61.37 -2.32
N PRO A 265 31.01 -61.53 -3.31
CA PRO A 265 30.79 -62.49 -4.40
C PRO A 265 30.93 -63.91 -3.87
N LYS A 266 29.81 -64.62 -3.73
CA LYS A 266 29.83 -66.09 -3.73
C LYS A 266 30.05 -66.52 -5.17
N GLN A 267 31.19 -67.17 -5.44
CA GLN A 267 31.41 -67.90 -6.68
C GLN A 267 30.28 -68.93 -6.85
N THR A 268 29.37 -68.67 -7.77
CA THR A 268 28.46 -69.68 -8.31
C THR A 268 28.72 -69.74 -9.81
N ASN A 269 29.24 -70.88 -10.27
CA ASN A 269 29.42 -71.19 -11.68
C ASN A 269 28.08 -71.02 -12.41
N ILE A 270 28.00 -70.03 -13.30
CA ILE A 270 26.82 -69.78 -14.12
C ILE A 270 26.94 -70.69 -15.35
N ILE A 271 26.08 -71.71 -15.43
CA ILE A 271 25.83 -72.43 -16.69
C ILE A 271 24.96 -71.50 -17.57
N PRO A 272 25.35 -71.19 -18.82
CA PRO A 272 24.57 -70.29 -19.65
C PRO A 272 23.25 -70.93 -20.09
N LEU A 273 22.17 -70.14 -20.06
CA LEU A 273 20.81 -70.54 -20.47
C LEU A 273 20.73 -70.77 -21.98
N VAL A 274 20.19 -71.93 -22.38
CA VAL A 274 19.94 -72.33 -23.78
C VAL A 274 18.81 -71.47 -24.38
N PRO A 275 18.99 -70.83 -25.55
CA PRO A 275 17.91 -70.13 -26.24
C PRO A 275 16.82 -71.09 -26.72
N LYS A 276 15.54 -70.69 -26.60
CA LYS A 276 14.41 -71.51 -27.07
C LYS A 276 14.39 -71.68 -28.59
N GLY A 277 14.27 -72.92 -29.05
CA GLY A 277 14.05 -73.27 -30.46
C GLY A 277 15.21 -74.00 -31.16
N ILE A 278 16.26 -74.38 -30.42
CA ILE A 278 17.41 -75.14 -30.94
C ILE A 278 17.25 -76.61 -30.55
N ASP A 279 17.60 -77.52 -31.46
CA ASP A 279 17.68 -78.96 -31.21
C ASP A 279 18.75 -79.23 -30.12
N LEU A 280 18.32 -79.84 -29.02
CA LEU A 280 19.14 -80.03 -27.81
C LEU A 280 20.35 -80.93 -28.07
N ASP A 281 20.22 -81.91 -28.96
CA ASP A 281 21.32 -82.85 -29.28
C ASP A 281 22.41 -82.14 -30.09
N LEU A 282 22.02 -81.20 -30.96
CA LEU A 282 22.95 -80.38 -31.76
C LEU A 282 23.68 -79.34 -30.90
N TRP A 283 22.99 -78.81 -29.88
CA TRP A 283 23.54 -77.84 -28.92
C TRP A 283 24.56 -78.47 -27.96
N GLU A 284 24.32 -79.70 -27.50
CA GLU A 284 25.28 -80.45 -26.70
C GLU A 284 26.57 -80.77 -27.49
N LEU A 285 26.44 -81.12 -28.77
CA LEU A 285 27.58 -81.32 -29.68
C LEU A 285 28.40 -80.03 -29.86
N THR A 286 27.75 -78.89 -30.05
CA THR A 286 28.45 -77.59 -30.24
C THR A 286 29.15 -77.10 -28.97
N ILE A 287 28.58 -77.34 -27.78
CA ILE A 287 29.26 -77.01 -26.51
C ILE A 287 30.49 -77.89 -26.31
N LYS A 288 30.40 -79.18 -26.66
CA LYS A 288 31.52 -80.12 -26.52
C LYS A 288 32.67 -79.77 -27.48
N GLU A 289 32.36 -79.48 -28.74
CA GLU A 289 33.33 -78.99 -29.73
C GLU A 289 33.95 -77.64 -29.33
N TYR A 290 33.16 -76.70 -28.79
CA TYR A 290 33.66 -75.41 -28.31
C TYR A 290 34.62 -75.56 -27.12
N GLN A 291 34.29 -76.42 -26.15
CA GLN A 291 35.14 -76.71 -24.99
C GLN A 291 36.43 -77.44 -25.37
N GLU A 292 36.39 -78.33 -26.37
CA GLU A 292 37.60 -78.98 -26.90
C GLU A 292 38.50 -78.02 -27.70
N SER A 293 37.93 -76.96 -28.32
CA SER A 293 38.69 -75.94 -29.05
C SER A 293 39.32 -74.82 -28.19
N CYS A 294 38.93 -74.72 -26.92
CA CYS A 294 39.43 -73.71 -25.97
C CYS A 294 40.55 -74.24 -25.03
N LEU A 295 41.00 -75.48 -25.23
CA LEU A 295 42.18 -76.09 -24.61
C LEU A 295 43.31 -76.21 -25.64
#